data_AF-A0A239EEK0-F1
#
_entry.id   AF-A0A239EEK0-F1
#
_cell.length_a   1.000
_cell.length_b   1.000
_cell.length_c   1.000
_cell.angle_alpha   90.00
_cell.angle_beta   90.00
_cell.angle_gamma   90.00
#
_symmetry.space_group_name_H-M   'P 1'
#
loop_
_entity.id
_entity.type
_entity.pdbx_description
1 polymer ?
#
loop_
_entity_poly.entity_id
_entity_poly.type
_entity_poly.pdbx_seq_one_letter_code
_entity_poly.pdbx_strand_id
1 'polypeptide(L)'
;MAELHSEADNIENTAQCIMDAFKEMNVREGEVLHYQQLYPYLQERYPLYKDVQKEAEHHLAKESFVNPAPDGLMLTQVGHDHLYGKNA
;
A
#
# COMPACT_ATOMS: atom_id res chain seq x y z
N MET A 1 11.42 -22.93 -6.98
CA MET A 1 11.05 -23.13 -5.58
C MET A 1 10.06 -22.03 -5.26
N ALA A 2 8.76 -22.32 -5.27
CA ALA A 2 7.77 -21.32 -4.87
C ALA A 2 7.85 -21.24 -3.34
N GLU A 3 8.40 -20.15 -2.83
CA GLU A 3 8.43 -19.91 -1.40
C GLU A 3 6.98 -19.95 -0.89
N LEU A 4 6.70 -20.90 0.02
CA LEU A 4 5.41 -21.07 0.68
C LEU A 4 5.21 -19.91 1.67
N HIS A 5 4.99 -18.71 1.14
CA HIS A 5 4.50 -17.61 1.95
C HIS A 5 3.03 -17.86 2.27
N SER A 6 2.67 -17.71 3.54
CA SER A 6 1.28 -17.76 3.98
C SER A 6 0.48 -16.66 3.27
N GLU A 7 -0.82 -16.85 3.08
CA GLU A 7 -1.71 -15.79 2.56
C GLU A 7 -1.56 -14.50 3.36
N ALA A 8 -1.39 -14.63 4.69
CA ALA A 8 -1.11 -13.51 5.58
C ALA A 8 0.19 -12.77 5.22
N ASP A 9 1.27 -13.50 4.92
CA ASP A 9 2.55 -12.89 4.52
C ASP A 9 2.40 -12.14 3.18
N ASN A 10 1.61 -12.69 2.25
CA ASN A 10 1.38 -12.05 0.95
C ASN A 10 0.56 -10.75 1.11
N ILE A 11 -0.42 -10.74 2.03
CA ILE A 11 -1.19 -9.55 2.39
C ILE A 11 -0.27 -8.48 2.97
N GLU A 12 0.56 -8.83 3.96
CA GLU A 12 1.49 -7.90 4.61
C GLU A 12 2.52 -7.34 3.61
N ASN A 13 3.12 -8.21 2.78
CA ASN A 13 4.07 -7.79 1.74
C ASN A 13 3.43 -6.85 0.71
N THR A 14 2.18 -7.12 0.32
CA THR A 14 1.44 -6.25 -0.60
C THR A 14 1.10 -4.91 0.07
N ALA A 15 0.67 -4.93 1.33
CA ALA A 15 0.41 -3.71 2.10
C ALA A 15 1.66 -2.84 2.22
N GLN A 16 2.82 -3.46 2.52
CA GLN A 16 4.10 -2.76 2.56
C GLN A 16 4.46 -2.17 1.20
N CYS A 17 4.29 -2.91 0.09
CA CYS A 17 4.55 -2.38 -1.25
C CYS A 17 3.65 -1.18 -1.60
N ILE A 18 2.39 -1.20 -1.16
CA ILE A 18 1.48 -0.06 -1.33
C ILE A 18 2.01 1.16 -0.57
N MET A 19 2.42 0.97 0.69
CA MET A 19 3.00 2.04 1.51
C MET A 19 4.30 2.60 0.92
N ASP A 20 5.16 1.74 0.38
CA ASP A 20 6.38 2.16 -0.32
C ASP A 20 6.06 2.95 -1.59
N ALA A 21 4.99 2.59 -2.32
CA ALA A 21 4.55 3.33 -3.50
C ALA A 21 4.14 4.77 -3.16
N PHE A 22 3.45 5.01 -2.04
CA PHE A 22 3.16 6.37 -1.56
C PHE A 22 4.44 7.19 -1.36
N LYS A 23 5.49 6.57 -0.81
CA LYS A 23 6.78 7.21 -0.55
C LYS A 23 7.55 7.51 -1.84
N GLU A 24 7.68 6.52 -2.73
CA GLU A 24 8.37 6.66 -4.02
C GLU A 24 7.72 7.73 -4.91
N MET A 25 6.38 7.78 -4.90
CA MET A 25 5.61 8.76 -5.67
C MET A 25 5.45 10.10 -4.95
N ASN A 26 6.09 10.27 -3.79
CA ASN A 26 6.05 11.50 -2.97
C ASN A 26 4.63 11.97 -2.62
N VAL A 27 3.69 11.04 -2.50
CA VAL A 27 2.29 11.33 -2.15
C VAL A 27 2.23 11.74 -0.68
N ARG A 28 1.51 12.83 -0.41
CA ARG A 28 1.36 13.45 0.91
C ARG A 28 0.01 13.13 1.53
N GLU A 29 -0.13 13.49 2.81
CA GLU A 29 -1.41 13.39 3.53
C GLU A 29 -2.55 14.07 2.76
N GLY A 30 -3.69 13.39 2.64
CA GLY A 30 -4.84 13.86 1.89
C GLY A 30 -4.74 13.69 0.37
N GLU A 31 -3.60 13.29 -0.17
CA GLU A 31 -3.45 12.99 -1.60
C GLU A 31 -3.80 11.54 -1.92
N VAL A 32 -4.21 11.30 -3.16
CA VAL A 32 -4.63 9.99 -3.67
C VAL A 32 -3.52 9.39 -4.53
N LEU A 33 -3.08 8.19 -4.17
CA LEU A 33 -2.30 7.34 -5.05
C LEU A 33 -3.25 6.59 -5.98
N HIS A 34 -3.24 6.95 -7.27
CA HIS A 34 -4.13 6.35 -8.25
C HIS A 34 -3.74 4.92 -8.61
N TYR A 35 -4.73 4.06 -8.83
CA TYR A 35 -4.49 2.67 -9.24
C TYR A 35 -3.67 2.54 -10.52
N GLN A 36 -3.82 3.49 -11.45
CA GLN A 36 -3.05 3.54 -12.69
C GLN A 36 -1.54 3.66 -12.46
N GLN A 37 -1.13 4.29 -11.34
CA GLN A 37 0.27 4.41 -10.94
C GLN A 37 0.68 3.26 -10.03
N LEU A 38 -0.20 2.83 -9.12
CA LEU A 38 0.07 1.74 -8.18
C LEU A 38 0.25 0.38 -8.86
N TYR A 39 -0.58 0.03 -9.85
CA TYR A 39 -0.53 -1.31 -10.47
C TYR A 39 0.78 -1.61 -11.18
N PRO A 40 1.35 -0.71 -12.02
CA PRO A 40 2.68 -0.93 -12.58
C PRO A 40 3.74 -1.15 -11.50
N TYR A 41 3.69 -0.37 -10.40
CA TYR A 41 4.64 -0.50 -9.29
C TYR A 41 4.52 -1.86 -8.58
N LEU A 42 3.31 -2.29 -8.24
CA LEU A 42 3.08 -3.61 -7.63
C LEU A 42 3.44 -4.76 -8.57
N GLN A 43 3.13 -4.64 -9.87
CA GLN A 43 3.44 -5.68 -10.84
C GLN A 43 4.95 -5.90 -11.02
N GLU A 44 5.77 -4.85 -10.85
CA GLU A 44 7.23 -4.92 -10.89
C GLU A 44 7.82 -5.46 -9.57
N ARG A 45 7.29 -5.00 -8.43
CA ARG A 45 7.85 -5.31 -7.09
C ARG A 45 7.35 -6.62 -6.50
N TYR A 46 6.06 -6.90 -6.66
CA TYR A 46 5.41 -8.06 -6.05
C TYR A 46 4.25 -8.60 -6.92
N PRO A 47 4.54 -9.41 -7.96
CA PRO A 47 3.55 -9.88 -8.94
C PRO A 47 2.36 -10.67 -8.36
N LEU A 48 2.52 -11.21 -7.14
CA LEU A 48 1.51 -12.00 -6.43
C LEU A 48 0.43 -11.14 -5.75
N TYR A 49 0.51 -9.81 -5.87
CA TYR A 49 -0.41 -8.89 -5.21
C TYR A 49 -1.88 -9.08 -5.61
N LYS A 50 -2.16 -9.58 -6.81
CA LYS A 50 -3.52 -9.56 -7.40
C LYS A 50 -4.56 -10.32 -6.57
N ASP A 51 -4.14 -11.43 -5.97
CA ASP A 51 -5.03 -12.30 -5.19
C ASP A 51 -5.26 -11.78 -3.76
N VAL A 52 -4.41 -10.87 -3.28
CA VAL A 52 -4.40 -10.35 -1.89
C VAL A 52 -4.51 -8.83 -1.81
N GLN A 53 -4.72 -8.16 -2.94
CA GLN A 53 -4.72 -6.69 -3.04
C GLN A 53 -5.80 -6.07 -2.17
N LYS A 54 -7.04 -6.60 -2.26
CA LYS A 54 -8.18 -6.05 -1.51
C LYS A 54 -8.00 -6.23 -0.01
N GLU A 55 -7.44 -7.36 0.38
CA GLU A 55 -7.15 -7.71 1.76
C GLU A 55 -6.04 -6.81 2.32
N ALA A 56 -5.01 -6.52 1.52
CA ALA A 56 -3.95 -5.57 1.85
C ALA A 56 -4.48 -4.12 1.98
N GLU A 57 -5.31 -3.67 1.04
CA GLU A 57 -5.97 -2.36 1.12
C GLU A 57 -6.85 -2.24 2.37
N HIS A 58 -7.64 -3.28 2.66
CA HIS A 58 -8.48 -3.32 3.84
C HIS A 58 -7.64 -3.37 5.12
N HIS A 59 -6.52 -4.11 5.13
CA HIS A 59 -5.58 -4.14 6.24
C HIS A 59 -5.05 -2.72 6.53
N LEU A 60 -4.56 -2.00 5.51
CA LEU A 60 -4.09 -0.62 5.65
C LEU A 60 -5.20 0.35 6.08
N ALA A 61 -6.43 0.17 5.57
CA ALA A 61 -7.58 0.99 5.97
C ALA A 61 -7.96 0.75 7.43
N LYS A 62 -7.88 -0.50 7.91
CA LYS A 62 -8.13 -0.86 9.31
C LYS A 62 -7.09 -0.24 10.25
N GLU A 63 -5.84 -0.15 9.81
CA GLU A 63 -4.77 0.56 10.53
C GLU A 63 -4.87 2.09 10.42
N SER A 64 -5.88 2.60 9.71
CA SER A 64 -6.09 4.02 9.43
C SER A 64 -4.97 4.66 8.62
N PHE A 65 -4.13 3.90 7.91
CA PHE A 65 -3.04 4.43 7.09
C PHE A 65 -3.55 4.99 5.76
N VAL A 66 -4.57 4.37 5.20
CA VAL A 66 -5.18 4.81 3.94
C VAL A 66 -6.70 4.85 4.05
N ASN A 67 -7.34 5.64 3.19
CA ASN A 67 -8.77 5.59 2.95
C ASN A 67 -9.05 5.19 1.50
N PRO A 68 -10.03 4.31 1.24
CA PRO A 68 -10.41 3.99 -0.13
C PRO A 68 -10.98 5.22 -0.84
N ALA A 69 -10.51 5.49 -2.05
CA ALA A 69 -10.98 6.55 -2.93
C ALA A 69 -11.51 5.93 -4.25
N PRO A 70 -12.35 6.66 -5.03
CA PRO A 70 -12.91 6.13 -6.27
C PRO A 70 -11.85 5.63 -7.27
N ASP A 71 -10.71 6.33 -7.36
CA ASP A 71 -9.68 6.08 -8.35
C ASP A 71 -8.36 5.57 -7.76
N GLY A 72 -8.34 5.20 -6.46
CA GLY A 72 -7.10 4.83 -5.77
C GLY A 72 -7.23 4.75 -4.24
N LEU A 73 -6.12 5.03 -3.57
CA LEU A 73 -6.00 5.04 -2.12
C LEU A 73 -5.53 6.42 -1.65
N MET A 74 -6.27 7.04 -0.74
CA MET A 74 -5.89 8.31 -0.13
C MET A 74 -4.99 8.07 1.07
N LEU A 75 -3.82 8.71 1.13
CA LEU A 75 -2.96 8.65 2.31
C LEU A 75 -3.56 9.47 3.44
N THR A 76 -3.74 8.88 4.62
CA THR A 76 -4.23 9.63 5.78
C THR A 76 -3.07 10.35 6.48
N GLN A 77 -3.39 11.22 7.44
CA GLN A 77 -2.39 11.77 8.35
C GLN A 77 -1.60 10.68 9.07
N VAL A 78 -2.28 9.63 9.56
CA VAL A 78 -1.64 8.53 10.30
C VAL A 78 -0.68 7.75 9.40
N GLY A 79 -1.09 7.45 8.16
CA GLY A 79 -0.22 6.79 7.18
C GLY A 79 0.97 7.65 6.78
N HIS A 80 0.77 8.95 6.61
CA HIS A 80 1.84 9.90 6.32
C HIS A 80 2.84 9.98 7.50
N ASP A 81 2.36 10.09 8.73
CA ASP A 81 3.21 10.09 9.93
C ASP A 81 3.97 8.76 10.09
N HIS A 82 3.37 7.64 9.68
CA HIS A 82 4.06 6.35 9.65
C HIS A 82 5.22 6.34 8.65
N LEU A 83 5.03 6.90 7.44
CA LEU A 83 6.02 6.90 6.36
C LEU A 83 7.13 7.94 6.55
N TYR A 84 6.77 9.13 7.03
CA TYR A 84 7.63 10.32 7.06
C TYR A 84 7.87 10.85 8.48
N GLY A 85 7.02 10.50 9.45
CA GLY A 85 7.02 11.03 10.81
C GLY A 85 8.08 10.46 11.74
N LYS A 86 9.18 9.89 11.22
CA LYS A 86 10.37 9.57 12.02
C LYS A 86 11.56 10.44 11.61
N ASN A 87 11.42 11.72 11.90
CA ASN A 87 12.50 12.61 12.31
C ASN A 87 12.02 13.38 13.56
N ALA A 88 12.19 12.76 14.72
CA ALA A 88 12.48 13.46 15.97
C ALA A 88 13.88 13.02 16.41
#